data_AF-A0A0M4DJL9-F1
#
_entry.id   AF-A0A0M4DJL9-F1
#
_cell.length_a   1.000
_cell.length_b   1.000
_cell.length_c   1.000
_cell.angle_alpha   90.00
_cell.angle_beta   90.00
_cell.angle_gamma   90.00
#
_symmetry.space_group_name_H-M   'P 1'
#
loop_
_entity.id
_entity.type
_entity.pdbx_description
1 polymer ?
#
loop_
_entity_poly.entity_id
_entity_poly.type
_entity_poly.pdbx_seq_one_letter_code
_entity_poly.pdbx_strand_id
1 'polypeptide(L)'
;MAKEDWTVDRLHVALPHSASRQQLLQDVNLTPIEDLTHVLDGWAAAAEELESARPLIEEARARAAARGALPAELETRDVTADVLRDAGPRQNRQGDRGRGAA
;
A
#
# COMPACT_ATOMS: atom_id res chain seq x y z
N MET A 1 -4.74 -15.60 21.34
CA MET A 1 -4.77 -15.73 19.86
C MET A 1 -3.36 -15.44 19.40
N ALA A 2 -2.68 -16.41 18.80
CA ALA A 2 -1.34 -16.18 18.26
C ALA A 2 -1.48 -15.09 17.19
N LYS A 3 -0.79 -13.96 17.36
CA LYS A 3 -0.60 -12.98 16.30
C LYS A 3 0.14 -13.76 15.22
N GLU A 4 -0.54 -14.17 14.16
CA GLU A 4 0.13 -14.84 13.06
C GLU A 4 1.15 -13.84 12.51
N ASP A 5 2.43 -14.22 12.51
CA ASP A 5 3.51 -13.31 12.12
C ASP A 5 3.28 -12.84 10.67
N TRP A 6 3.27 -11.52 10.48
CA TRP A 6 3.16 -10.91 9.17
C TRP A 6 4.42 -11.22 8.36
N THR A 7 4.31 -12.08 7.37
CA THR A 7 5.38 -12.35 6.41
C THR A 7 5.28 -11.38 5.23
N VAL A 8 6.40 -11.15 4.54
CA VAL A 8 6.43 -10.31 3.31
C VAL A 8 5.46 -10.84 2.26
N ASP A 9 5.32 -12.16 2.14
CA ASP A 9 4.35 -12.80 1.23
C ASP A 9 2.90 -12.49 1.63
N ARG A 10 2.58 -12.55 2.92
CA ARG A 10 1.26 -12.22 3.44
C ARG A 10 0.93 -10.73 3.27
N LEU A 11 1.90 -9.85 3.49
CA LEU A 11 1.77 -8.41 3.19
C LEU A 11 1.51 -8.17 1.70
N HIS A 12 2.19 -8.92 0.83
CA HIS A 12 1.97 -8.84 -0.61
C HIS A 12 0.55 -9.23 -1.01
N VAL A 13 -0.06 -10.23 -0.35
CA VAL A 13 -1.45 -10.64 -0.61
C VAL A 13 -2.46 -9.67 0.01
N ALA A 14 -2.16 -9.13 1.19
CA ALA A 14 -3.04 -8.20 1.89
C ALA A 14 -3.17 -6.86 1.17
N LEU A 15 -2.12 -6.41 0.47
CA LEU A 15 -2.14 -5.13 -0.26
C LEU A 15 -2.86 -5.23 -1.61
N PRO A 16 -4.01 -4.55 -1.80
CA PRO A 16 -4.87 -4.73 -2.96
C PRO A 16 -4.32 -4.05 -4.21
N HIS A 17 -3.54 -2.97 -4.04
CA HIS A 17 -3.00 -2.17 -5.14
C HIS A 17 -1.59 -2.61 -5.54
N SER A 18 -1.34 -2.71 -6.85
CA SER A 18 -0.03 -3.07 -7.41
C SER A 18 1.07 -2.08 -7.01
N ALA A 19 0.76 -0.79 -6.93
CA ALA A 19 1.70 0.25 -6.52
C ALA A 19 2.18 0.07 -5.06
N SER A 20 1.27 -0.25 -4.14
CA SER A 20 1.61 -0.53 -2.73
C SER A 20 2.48 -1.78 -2.61
N ARG A 21 2.21 -2.83 -3.40
CA ARG A 21 3.04 -4.04 -3.44
C ARG A 21 4.44 -3.77 -3.99
N GLN A 22 4.55 -2.92 -5.01
CA GLN A 22 5.85 -2.50 -5.54
C GLN A 22 6.63 -1.63 -4.54
N GLN A 23 5.93 -0.74 -3.81
CA GLN A 23 6.54 0.05 -2.75
C GLN A 23 7.09 -0.84 -1.63
N LEU A 24 6.31 -1.82 -1.15
CA LEU A 24 6.76 -2.79 -0.15
C LEU A 24 8.04 -3.51 -0.60
N LEU A 25 8.07 -4.03 -1.83
CA LEU A 25 9.26 -4.73 -2.35
C LEU A 25 10.47 -3.79 -2.49
N GLN A 26 10.23 -2.53 -2.88
CA GLN A 26 11.27 -1.52 -2.95
C GLN A 26 11.83 -1.18 -1.56
N ASP A 27 10.96 -0.96 -0.59
CA ASP A 27 11.34 -0.61 0.77
C ASP A 27 12.09 -1.78 1.44
N VAL A 28 11.62 -3.02 1.28
CA VAL A 28 12.33 -4.22 1.78
C VAL A 28 13.71 -4.39 1.16
N ASN A 29 13.86 -4.10 -0.13
CA ASN A 29 15.13 -4.31 -0.85
C ASN A 29 16.14 -3.16 -0.65
N LEU A 30 15.68 -1.95 -0.33
CA LEU A 30 16.54 -0.76 -0.20
C LEU A 30 16.81 -0.37 1.26
N THR A 31 16.08 -0.92 2.22
CA THR A 31 16.27 -0.62 3.65
C THR A 31 17.46 -1.40 4.21
N PRO A 32 18.38 -0.76 4.96
CA PRO A 32 19.41 -1.45 5.71
C PRO A 32 18.82 -2.50 6.66
N ILE A 33 19.54 -3.60 6.89
CA ILE A 33 18.98 -4.74 7.64
C ILE A 33 18.62 -4.37 9.09
N GLU A 34 19.31 -3.40 9.66
CA GLU A 34 19.05 -2.81 10.98
C GLU A 34 17.69 -2.11 11.09
N ASP A 35 17.21 -1.51 9.99
CA ASP A 35 15.95 -0.74 9.95
C ASP A 35 14.79 -1.55 9.35
N LEU A 36 15.08 -2.73 8.78
CA LEU A 36 14.12 -3.54 8.04
C LEU A 36 12.92 -3.97 8.90
N THR A 37 13.15 -4.33 10.16
CA THR A 37 12.07 -4.73 11.08
C THR A 37 11.08 -3.59 11.29
N HIS A 38 11.58 -2.37 11.48
CA HIS A 38 10.72 -1.20 11.70
C HIS A 38 9.88 -0.86 10.47
N VAL A 39 10.47 -0.96 9.27
CA VAL A 39 9.74 -0.78 8.01
C VAL A 39 8.66 -1.85 7.85
N LEU A 40 8.96 -3.11 8.14
CA LEU A 40 8.00 -4.21 8.06
C LEU A 40 6.87 -4.06 9.08
N ASP A 41 7.14 -3.56 10.30
CA ASP A 41 6.11 -3.27 11.30
C ASP A 41 5.12 -2.20 10.80
N GLY A 42 5.60 -1.17 10.12
CA GLY A 42 4.75 -0.16 9.48
C GLY A 42 3.82 -0.75 8.42
N TRP A 43 4.35 -1.65 7.58
CA TRP A 43 3.55 -2.36 6.58
C TRP A 43 2.56 -3.33 7.20
N ALA A 44 2.94 -4.01 8.28
CA ALA A 44 2.04 -4.88 9.05
C ALA A 44 0.89 -4.08 9.66
N ALA A 45 1.14 -2.91 10.23
CA ALA A 45 0.08 -2.04 10.75
C ALA A 45 -0.90 -1.60 9.65
N ALA A 46 -0.40 -1.22 8.47
CA ALA A 46 -1.23 -0.87 7.33
C ALA A 46 -2.08 -2.05 6.83
N ALA A 47 -1.51 -3.26 6.82
CA ALA A 47 -2.23 -4.48 6.44
C ALA A 47 -3.30 -4.86 7.48
N GLU A 48 -3.03 -4.69 8.77
CA GLU A 48 -4.01 -4.89 9.85
C GLU A 48 -5.19 -3.93 9.72
N GLU A 49 -4.93 -2.64 9.47
CA GLU A 49 -5.98 -1.64 9.25
C GLU A 49 -6.88 -2.02 8.08
N LEU A 50 -6.27 -2.43 6.96
CA LEU A 50 -7.01 -2.83 5.77
C LEU A 50 -7.85 -4.09 5.99
N GLU A 51 -7.30 -5.11 6.64
CA GLU A 51 -8.07 -6.33 6.99
C GLU A 51 -9.22 -6.00 7.94
N SER A 52 -9.02 -5.09 8.90
CA SER A 52 -10.09 -4.62 9.79
C SER A 52 -11.21 -3.90 9.04
N ALA A 53 -10.87 -3.19 7.96
CA ALA A 53 -11.81 -2.48 7.09
C ALA A 53 -12.48 -3.41 6.05
N ARG A 54 -11.98 -4.65 5.87
CA ARG A 54 -12.47 -5.58 4.83
C ARG A 54 -13.98 -5.80 4.83
N PRO A 55 -14.68 -5.97 5.98
CA PRO A 55 -16.13 -6.12 6.00
C PRO A 55 -16.86 -4.91 5.42
N LEU A 56 -16.39 -3.69 5.73
CA LEU A 56 -16.96 -2.44 5.22
C LEU A 56 -16.71 -2.28 3.72
N ILE A 57 -15.51 -2.65 3.26
CA ILE A 57 -15.15 -2.64 1.83
C ILE A 57 -16.05 -3.58 1.03
N GLU A 58 -16.26 -4.81 1.51
CA GLU A 58 -17.13 -5.79 0.84
C GLU A 58 -18.61 -5.39 0.89
N GLU A 59 -19.08 -4.79 2.00
CA GLU A 59 -20.43 -4.24 2.10
C GLU A 59 -20.64 -3.09 1.10
N ALA A 60 -19.67 -2.18 0.99
CA ALA A 60 -19.69 -1.10 0.01
C ALA A 60 -19.68 -1.63 -1.42
N ARG A 61 -18.86 -2.65 -1.71
CA ARG A 61 -18.80 -3.32 -3.01
C ARG A 61 -20.13 -3.98 -3.39
N ALA A 62 -20.72 -4.74 -2.47
CA ALA A 62 -22.00 -5.40 -2.68
C ALA A 62 -23.14 -4.39 -2.92
N ARG A 63 -23.17 -3.28 -2.17
CA ARG A 63 -24.15 -2.22 -2.37
C ARG A 63 -23.96 -1.46 -3.68
N ALA A 64 -22.72 -1.14 -4.05
CA ALA A 64 -22.42 -0.50 -5.32
C ALA A 64 -22.82 -1.40 -6.50
N ALA A 65 -22.56 -2.70 -6.44
CA ALA A 65 -23.00 -3.66 -7.45
C ALA A 65 -24.54 -3.76 -7.55
N ALA A 66 -25.25 -3.64 -6.42
CA ALA A 66 -26.71 -3.75 -6.38
C ALA A 66 -27.47 -2.46 -6.77
N ARG A 67 -26.91 -1.27 -6.48
CA ARG A 67 -27.59 0.03 -6.66
C ARG A 67 -26.90 0.98 -7.65
N GLY A 68 -25.72 0.64 -8.15
CA GLY A 68 -24.93 1.49 -9.04
C GLY A 68 -24.29 2.72 -8.37
N ALA A 69 -24.43 2.88 -7.05
CA ALA A 69 -23.89 4.00 -6.29
C ALA A 69 -23.43 3.57 -4.90
N LEU A 70 -22.37 4.21 -4.40
CA LEU A 70 -21.89 4.07 -3.02
C LEU A 70 -22.79 4.87 -2.06
N PRO A 71 -22.92 4.44 -0.78
CA PRO A 71 -23.64 5.19 0.25
C PRO A 71 -23.08 6.61 0.42
N ALA A 72 -23.96 7.61 0.63
CA ALA A 72 -23.56 9.01 0.79
C ALA A 72 -22.75 9.27 2.07
N GLU A 73 -22.81 8.34 3.04
CA GLU A 73 -22.03 8.41 4.28
C GLU A 73 -20.55 8.03 4.08
N LEU A 74 -20.20 7.39 2.95
CA LEU A 74 -18.81 7.13 2.60
C LEU A 74 -18.27 8.32 1.82
N GLU A 75 -17.34 9.05 2.44
CA GLU A 75 -16.64 10.17 1.83
C GLU A 75 -15.94 9.68 0.56
N THR A 76 -16.52 9.98 -0.60
CA THR A 76 -16.03 9.53 -1.91
C THR A 76 -14.92 10.48 -2.34
N ARG A 77 -13.78 10.38 -1.67
CA ARG A 77 -12.58 11.04 -2.17
C ARG A 77 -12.11 10.28 -3.40
N ASP A 78 -12.24 10.89 -4.56
CA ASP A 78 -11.67 10.36 -5.80
C ASP A 78 -10.14 10.39 -5.71
N VAL A 79 -9.55 9.23 -5.45
CA VAL A 79 -8.09 9.03 -5.38
C VAL A 79 -7.53 8.47 -6.68
N THR A 80 -8.32 8.42 -7.77
CA THR A 80 -7.89 7.82 -9.04
C THR A 80 -6.61 8.47 -9.57
N ALA A 81 -6.49 9.80 -9.44
CA ALA A 81 -5.30 10.53 -9.86
C ALA A 81 -4.06 10.20 -9.01
N ASP A 82 -4.24 9.96 -7.71
CA ASP A 82 -3.17 9.57 -6.80
C ASP A 82 -2.73 8.12 -7.09
N VAL A 83 -3.68 7.21 -7.31
CA VAL A 83 -3.41 5.81 -7.71
C VAL A 83 -2.70 5.73 -9.06
N LEU A 84 -3.12 6.53 -10.04
CA LEU A 84 -2.45 6.60 -11.35
C LEU A 84 -1.05 7.21 -11.26
N ARG A 85 -0.85 8.20 -10.38
CA ARG A 85 0.47 8.77 -10.10
C ARG A 85 1.39 7.72 -9.46
N ASP A 86 0.87 6.92 -8.53
CA ASP A 86 1.61 5.86 -7.85
C ASP A 86 1.90 4.64 -8.75
N ALA A 87 0.98 4.32 -9.66
CA ALA A 87 1.14 3.25 -10.65
C ALA A 87 1.95 3.67 -11.88
N GLY A 88 2.16 4.98 -12.10
CA GLY A 88 2.97 5.51 -13.18
C GLY A 88 4.47 5.25 -12.99
N PRO A 89 5.28 5.35 -14.04
CA PRO A 89 6.72 5.23 -13.91
C PRO A 89 7.22 6.34 -12.97
N ARG A 90 7.70 5.96 -11.79
CA ARG A 90 8.39 6.89 -10.90
C ARG A 90 9.59 7.43 -11.67
N GLN A 91 9.48 8.66 -12.16
CA GLN A 91 10.60 9.33 -12.79
C GLN A 91 11.68 9.43 -11.73
N ASN A 92 12.68 8.60 -11.95
CA ASN A 92 13.89 8.45 -11.18
C ASN A 92 14.38 9.83 -10.72
N ARG A 93 14.18 10.19 -9.44
CA ARG A 93 14.94 11.27 -8.78
C ARG A 93 16.38 10.77 -8.59
N GLN A 94 17.05 10.50 -9.70
CA GLN A 94 18.48 10.30 -9.77
C GLN A 94 19.06 11.66 -10.20
N GLY A 95 19.02 12.59 -9.25
CA GLY A 95 19.40 13.98 -9.48
C GLY A 95 20.41 14.55 -8.50
N ASP A 96 20.98 13.75 -7.59
CA ASP A 96 21.98 14.27 -6.65
C ASP A 96 23.00 13.22 -6.16
N ARG A 97 23.63 12.50 -7.10
CA ARG A 97 24.89 11.80 -6.83
C ARG A 97 25.79 11.93 -8.05
N GLY A 98 26.68 12.92 -8.06
CA GLY A 98 27.79 12.96 -9.01
C GLY A 98 28.08 14.33 -9.64
N ARG A 99 28.55 15.29 -8.85
CA ARG A 99 29.36 16.42 -9.30
C ARG A 99 30.39 16.69 -8.20
N GLY A 100 31.69 16.48 -8.35
CA GLY A 100 32.52 15.91 -9.39
C GLY A 100 33.87 15.58 -8.75
N ALA A 101 34.58 14.62 -9.33
CA ALA A 101 36.00 14.42 -9.08
C ALA A 101 36.78 15.20 -10.15
N ALA A 102 37.65 16.12 -9.70
CA ALA A 102 38.93 16.52 -10.29
C ALA A 102 39.61 17.52 -9.35
#